data_AF-A0A0Q5R1J3-F1
#
_entry.id   AF-A0A0Q5R1J3-F1
#
_cell.length_a   1.000
_cell.length_b   1.000
_cell.length_c   1.000
_cell.angle_alpha   90.00
_cell.angle_beta   90.00
_cell.angle_gamma   90.00
#
_symmetry.space_group_name_H-M   'P 1'
#
loop_
_entity.id
_entity.type
_entity.pdbx_description
1 polymer ?
#
loop_
_entity_poly.entity_id
_entity_poly.type
_entity_poly.pdbx_seq_one_letter_code
_entity_poly.pdbx_strand_id
1 'polypeptide(L)'
;MVSQVLWSHEEGVEKDLRTLLFDGESAIKLYFVRDRIKNRAKIDEAIKSYRANPATAAMLRGLKIVLVPEGFDADSVSERDWMNDHIRRTVSSDLLFAVVFGKLTAHDVRVFARHGGPTGLKIAALHAIDTVGFEHGPTFESQLGTRGSPLREVLAMLTGVGLIVAPTYSNQRLPTLKVRFLLDLARLLTFERATLTDWSDELTFILQHLGVDPADGWQELFDGKVHKGFASDVIISVKFAENFGMNVMDGVSASDPRFYSMFNANRFLTGCYMDASAALWHDPEDIASFA
;
A
#
# COMPACT_ATOMS: atom_id res chain seq x y z
N MET A 1 -0.97 -21.09 -11.22
CA MET A 1 -2.18 -20.50 -10.60
C MET A 1 -3.08 -21.66 -10.28
N VAL A 2 -3.48 -21.81 -9.02
CA VAL A 2 -4.33 -22.90 -8.57
C VAL A 2 -5.54 -22.31 -7.86
N SER A 3 -6.71 -22.92 -8.08
CA SER A 3 -7.95 -22.47 -7.49
C SER A 3 -8.72 -23.63 -6.87
N GLN A 4 -9.37 -23.37 -5.73
CA GLN A 4 -10.35 -24.28 -5.14
C GLN A 4 -11.67 -23.56 -4.90
N VAL A 5 -12.78 -24.31 -4.98
CA VAL A 5 -14.15 -23.80 -4.87
C VAL A 5 -14.91 -24.64 -3.85
N LEU A 6 -15.56 -23.99 -2.88
CA LEU A 6 -16.42 -24.65 -1.89
C LEU A 6 -17.88 -24.22 -2.08
N TRP A 7 -18.66 -25.08 -2.74
CA TRP A 7 -20.04 -24.78 -3.16
C TRP A 7 -21.15 -25.36 -2.28
N SER A 8 -20.96 -26.56 -1.75
CA SER A 8 -22.05 -27.34 -1.15
C SER A 8 -21.80 -27.84 0.28
N HIS A 9 -20.55 -27.87 0.76
CA HIS A 9 -20.21 -28.50 2.03
C HIS A 9 -19.67 -27.50 3.05
N GLU A 10 -20.30 -27.39 4.22
CA GLU A 10 -19.89 -26.45 5.26
C GLU A 10 -18.64 -26.91 6.06
N GLU A 11 -18.25 -28.18 5.96
CA GLU A 11 -17.18 -28.80 6.77
C GLU A 11 -15.84 -28.98 6.04
N GLY A 12 -15.70 -28.45 4.82
CA GLY A 12 -14.51 -28.65 3.97
C GLY A 12 -13.46 -27.54 3.99
N VAL A 13 -13.75 -26.38 4.58
CA VAL A 13 -12.93 -25.14 4.41
C VAL A 13 -11.46 -25.35 4.76
N GLU A 14 -11.17 -25.95 5.92
CA GLU A 14 -9.78 -26.14 6.37
C GLU A 14 -9.02 -27.13 5.48
N LYS A 15 -9.69 -28.20 5.04
CA LYS A 15 -9.11 -29.21 4.16
C LYS A 15 -8.78 -28.60 2.80
N ASP A 16 -9.71 -27.84 2.23
CA ASP A 16 -9.56 -27.24 0.91
C ASP A 16 -8.48 -26.14 0.93
N LEU A 17 -8.49 -25.30 1.97
CA LEU A 17 -7.41 -24.33 2.20
C LEU A 17 -6.06 -25.03 2.35
N ARG A 18 -5.97 -26.12 3.11
CA ARG A 18 -4.73 -26.89 3.22
C ARG A 18 -4.28 -27.42 1.87
N THR A 19 -5.15 -28.05 1.10
CA THR A 19 -4.78 -28.57 -0.22
C THR A 19 -4.32 -27.46 -1.16
N LEU A 20 -5.00 -26.32 -1.14
CA LEU A 20 -4.62 -25.15 -1.94
C LEU A 20 -3.27 -24.57 -1.50
N LEU A 21 -3.01 -24.46 -0.20
CA LEU A 21 -1.81 -23.86 0.38
C LEU A 21 -0.55 -24.72 0.23
N PHE A 22 -0.71 -26.04 0.18
CA PHE A 22 0.39 -26.99 -0.03
C PHE A 22 0.81 -27.13 -1.50
N ASP A 23 0.13 -26.46 -2.43
CA ASP A 23 0.61 -26.30 -3.80
C ASP A 23 1.72 -25.25 -3.84
N GLY A 24 2.97 -25.73 -3.77
CA GLY A 24 4.18 -24.91 -3.70
C GLY A 24 4.61 -24.30 -5.03
N GLU A 25 4.06 -24.74 -6.17
CA GLU A 25 4.48 -24.24 -7.49
C GLU A 25 3.69 -23.00 -7.92
N SER A 26 2.55 -22.73 -7.28
CA SER A 26 1.68 -21.60 -7.64
C SER A 26 1.95 -20.34 -6.82
N ALA A 27 2.34 -19.27 -7.53
CA ALA A 27 2.49 -17.93 -6.99
C ALA A 27 1.15 -17.28 -6.55
N ILE A 28 0.03 -17.70 -7.14
CA ILE A 28 -1.32 -17.20 -6.84
C ILE A 28 -2.23 -18.38 -6.55
N LYS A 29 -2.92 -18.29 -5.40
CA LYS A 29 -3.83 -19.30 -4.87
C LYS A 29 -5.19 -18.66 -4.66
N LEU A 30 -6.20 -19.09 -5.43
CA LEU A 30 -7.55 -18.53 -5.35
C LEU A 30 -8.48 -19.48 -4.59
N TYR A 31 -9.19 -18.98 -3.60
CA TYR A 31 -10.21 -19.74 -2.88
C TYR A 31 -11.58 -19.07 -3.05
N PHE A 32 -12.49 -19.76 -3.73
CA PHE A 32 -13.86 -19.30 -3.95
C PHE A 32 -14.78 -19.87 -2.89
N VAL A 33 -15.53 -18.99 -2.22
CA VAL A 33 -16.42 -19.38 -1.14
C VAL A 33 -17.70 -18.56 -1.17
N ARG A 34 -18.83 -19.17 -0.85
CA ARG A 34 -20.09 -18.44 -0.69
C ARG A 34 -19.98 -17.45 0.47
N ASP A 35 -20.49 -16.24 0.23
CA ASP A 35 -20.51 -15.15 1.21
C ASP A 35 -21.55 -15.40 2.29
N ARG A 36 -21.19 -16.24 3.26
CA ARG A 36 -21.95 -16.51 4.47
C ARG A 36 -21.11 -16.14 5.68
N ILE A 37 -21.75 -15.59 6.72
CA ILE A 37 -21.09 -15.24 7.99
C ILE A 37 -20.30 -16.43 8.56
N LYS A 38 -20.88 -17.63 8.51
CA LYS A 38 -20.23 -18.86 8.98
C LYS A 38 -18.95 -19.20 8.21
N ASN A 39 -18.96 -19.02 6.89
CA ASN A 39 -17.80 -19.31 6.05
C ASN A 39 -16.67 -18.32 6.31
N ARG A 40 -17.00 -17.02 6.44
CA ARG A 40 -16.02 -15.98 6.82
C ARG A 40 -15.34 -16.31 8.14
N ALA A 41 -16.13 -16.65 9.17
CA ALA A 41 -15.60 -17.01 10.48
C ALA A 41 -14.66 -18.22 10.44
N LYS A 42 -15.02 -19.29 9.70
CA LYS A 42 -14.17 -20.48 9.54
C LYS A 42 -12.88 -20.19 8.78
N ILE A 43 -12.96 -19.36 7.74
CA ILE A 43 -11.78 -18.93 7.00
C ILE A 43 -10.84 -18.11 7.87
N ASP A 44 -11.38 -17.17 8.66
CA ASP A 44 -10.60 -16.35 9.58
C ASP A 44 -9.90 -17.22 10.64
N GLU A 45 -10.60 -18.21 11.18
CA GLU A 45 -10.04 -19.19 12.12
C GLU A 45 -8.91 -20.00 11.48
N ALA A 46 -9.12 -20.52 10.27
CA ALA A 46 -8.11 -21.27 9.54
C ALA A 46 -6.88 -20.39 9.24
N ILE A 47 -7.06 -19.18 8.72
CA ILE A 47 -5.96 -18.23 8.47
C ILE A 47 -5.20 -17.91 9.75
N LYS A 48 -5.91 -17.67 10.85
CA LYS A 48 -5.30 -17.40 12.15
C LYS A 48 -4.45 -18.57 12.63
N SER A 49 -4.91 -19.79 12.45
CA SER A 49 -4.14 -21.02 12.75
C SER A 49 -2.86 -21.10 11.92
N TYR A 50 -2.93 -20.85 10.60
CA TYR A 50 -1.75 -20.86 9.73
C TYR A 50 -0.76 -19.74 10.06
N ARG A 51 -1.24 -18.56 10.47
CA ARG A 51 -0.40 -17.44 10.92
C ARG A 51 0.31 -17.70 12.24
N ALA A 52 -0.27 -18.53 13.12
CA ALA A 52 0.30 -18.81 14.44
C ALA A 52 1.60 -19.64 14.38
N ASN A 53 1.88 -20.31 13.26
CA ASN A 53 3.09 -21.09 13.06
C ASN A 53 3.94 -20.51 11.90
N PRO A 54 5.19 -20.08 12.17
CA PRO A 54 6.06 -19.50 11.15
C PRO A 54 6.27 -20.38 9.90
N ALA A 55 6.29 -21.71 10.08
CA ALA A 55 6.50 -22.66 8.99
C ALA A 55 5.30 -22.70 8.01
N THR A 56 4.09 -22.43 8.50
CA THR A 56 2.86 -22.43 7.68
C THR A 56 2.43 -21.03 7.27
N ALA A 57 2.89 -19.98 7.96
CA ALA A 57 2.57 -18.58 7.64
C ALA A 57 3.01 -18.21 6.22
N ALA A 58 4.19 -18.66 5.79
CA ALA A 58 4.70 -18.42 4.44
C ALA A 58 3.82 -19.04 3.34
N MET A 59 3.06 -20.10 3.65
CA MET A 59 2.19 -20.77 2.67
C MET A 59 1.01 -19.90 2.24
N LEU A 60 0.58 -18.98 3.13
CA LEU A 60 -0.50 -18.01 2.87
C LEU A 60 -0.13 -16.97 1.82
N ARG A 61 1.15 -16.87 1.42
CA ARG A 61 1.57 -15.94 0.37
C ARG A 61 0.83 -16.24 -0.93
N GLY A 62 0.25 -15.18 -1.50
CA GLY A 62 -0.52 -15.25 -2.74
C GLY A 62 -1.92 -15.85 -2.59
N LEU A 63 -2.39 -16.16 -1.37
CA LEU A 63 -3.76 -16.58 -1.11
C LEU A 63 -4.73 -15.41 -1.30
N LYS A 64 -5.77 -15.61 -2.11
CA LYS A 64 -6.88 -14.68 -2.28
C LYS A 64 -8.19 -15.41 -2.11
N ILE A 65 -9.05 -14.83 -1.29
CA ILE A 65 -10.38 -15.34 -1.03
C ILE A 65 -11.37 -14.49 -1.81
N VAL A 66 -12.08 -15.14 -2.72
CA VAL A 66 -13.12 -14.51 -3.54
C VAL A 66 -14.46 -14.93 -2.96
N LEU A 67 -15.16 -13.94 -2.39
CA LEU A 67 -16.48 -14.14 -1.83
C LEU A 67 -17.52 -14.07 -2.94
N VAL A 68 -18.31 -15.13 -3.08
CA VAL A 68 -19.34 -15.23 -4.09
C VAL A 68 -20.72 -15.05 -3.43
N PRO A 69 -21.62 -14.21 -3.96
CA PRO A 69 -22.98 -14.07 -3.45
C PRO A 69 -23.66 -15.43 -3.26
N GLU A 70 -24.42 -15.57 -2.17
CA GLU A 70 -25.05 -16.84 -1.82
C GLU A 70 -26.01 -17.35 -2.90
N GLY A 71 -26.70 -16.44 -3.59
CA GLY A 71 -27.63 -16.74 -4.67
C GLY A 71 -26.98 -16.98 -6.03
N PHE A 72 -25.64 -17.03 -6.11
CA PHE A 72 -24.96 -17.16 -7.38
C PHE A 72 -25.28 -18.49 -8.08
N ASP A 73 -25.67 -18.39 -9.34
CA ASP A 73 -25.97 -19.48 -10.26
C ASP A 73 -24.96 -19.50 -11.42
N ALA A 74 -24.17 -20.58 -11.45
CA ALA A 74 -23.16 -20.78 -12.49
C ALA A 74 -23.78 -21.06 -13.88
N ASP A 75 -25.06 -21.43 -13.94
CA ASP A 75 -25.75 -21.70 -15.21
C ASP A 75 -26.32 -20.40 -15.83
N SER A 76 -26.47 -19.34 -15.02
CA SER A 76 -26.89 -18.02 -15.47
C SER A 76 -25.79 -17.31 -16.27
N VAL A 77 -26.08 -16.93 -17.51
CA VAL A 77 -25.13 -16.20 -18.38
C VAL A 77 -24.74 -14.87 -17.76
N SER A 78 -25.71 -14.09 -17.28
CA SER A 78 -25.47 -12.77 -16.68
C SER A 78 -24.63 -12.85 -15.41
N GLU A 79 -24.81 -13.90 -14.61
CA GLU A 79 -24.01 -14.09 -13.40
C GLU A 79 -22.61 -14.60 -13.71
N ARG A 80 -22.44 -15.47 -14.71
CA ARG A 80 -21.10 -15.82 -15.21
C ARG A 80 -20.33 -14.61 -15.72
N ASP A 81 -20.98 -13.71 -16.45
CA ASP A 81 -20.36 -12.47 -16.92
C ASP A 81 -19.97 -11.57 -15.74
N TRP A 82 -20.86 -11.42 -14.76
CA TRP A 82 -20.57 -10.72 -13.51
C TRP A 82 -19.37 -11.35 -12.76
N MET A 83 -19.32 -12.67 -12.64
CA MET A 83 -18.23 -13.40 -11.98
C MET A 83 -16.90 -13.22 -12.71
N ASN A 84 -16.91 -13.31 -14.04
CA ASN A 84 -15.71 -13.10 -14.84
C ASN A 84 -15.16 -11.69 -14.67
N ASP A 85 -16.04 -10.69 -14.69
CA ASP A 85 -15.66 -9.29 -14.43
C ASP A 85 -15.21 -9.09 -12.98
N HIS A 86 -15.87 -9.71 -12.01
CA HIS A 86 -15.50 -9.66 -10.59
C HIS A 86 -14.13 -10.30 -10.33
N ILE A 87 -13.84 -11.48 -10.88
CA ILE A 87 -12.55 -12.16 -10.78
C ILE A 87 -11.48 -11.34 -11.48
N ARG A 88 -11.75 -10.87 -12.70
CA ARG A 88 -10.81 -10.05 -13.46
C ARG A 88 -10.45 -8.79 -12.69
N ARG A 89 -11.43 -8.07 -12.14
CA ARG A 89 -11.16 -6.90 -11.29
C ARG A 89 -10.38 -7.28 -10.05
N THR A 90 -10.79 -8.32 -9.33
CA THR A 90 -10.13 -8.72 -8.08
C THR A 90 -8.69 -9.15 -8.29
N VAL A 91 -8.43 -10.01 -9.28
CA VAL A 91 -7.09 -10.57 -9.55
C VAL A 91 -6.21 -9.58 -10.32
N SER A 92 -6.73 -8.92 -11.36
CA SER A 92 -5.95 -7.96 -12.14
C SER A 92 -5.66 -6.70 -11.32
N SER A 93 -6.62 -6.17 -10.56
CA SER A 93 -6.36 -5.04 -9.67
C SER A 93 -5.37 -5.44 -8.60
N ASP A 94 -5.47 -6.62 -8.01
CA ASP A 94 -4.55 -6.99 -6.93
C ASP A 94 -3.12 -7.27 -7.45
N LEU A 95 -2.95 -7.88 -8.63
CA LEU A 95 -1.62 -8.06 -9.23
C LEU A 95 -1.02 -6.75 -9.71
N LEU A 96 -1.78 -5.91 -10.42
CA LEU A 96 -1.30 -4.59 -10.84
C LEU A 96 -0.99 -3.74 -9.62
N PHE A 97 -1.83 -3.72 -8.59
CA PHE A 97 -1.58 -2.89 -7.40
C PHE A 97 -0.45 -3.44 -6.52
N ALA A 98 -0.31 -4.76 -6.41
CA ALA A 98 0.80 -5.36 -5.68
C ALA A 98 2.15 -5.15 -6.39
N VAL A 99 2.19 -5.28 -7.72
CA VAL A 99 3.42 -5.20 -8.51
C VAL A 99 3.79 -3.75 -8.86
N VAL A 100 2.81 -2.92 -9.23
CA VAL A 100 3.03 -1.54 -9.68
C VAL A 100 3.02 -0.57 -8.50
N PHE A 101 2.15 -0.77 -7.51
CA PHE A 101 1.94 0.20 -6.42
C PHE A 101 2.46 -0.28 -5.05
N GLY A 102 3.27 -1.35 -5.05
CA GLY A 102 3.93 -1.82 -3.84
C GLY A 102 2.99 -2.30 -2.74
N LYS A 103 1.75 -2.69 -3.08
CA LYS A 103 0.68 -3.06 -2.14
C LYS A 103 0.27 -1.90 -1.20
N LEU A 104 0.35 -0.64 -1.63
CA LEU A 104 -0.22 0.46 -0.84
C LEU A 104 -1.73 0.22 -0.66
N THR A 105 -2.20 0.15 0.58
CA THR A 105 -3.61 -0.14 0.87
C THR A 105 -4.39 1.07 1.35
N ALA A 106 -5.72 0.99 1.31
CA ALA A 106 -6.61 1.96 1.94
C ALA A 106 -6.38 2.09 3.47
N HIS A 107 -5.91 1.03 4.13
CA HIS A 107 -5.57 1.09 5.55
C HIS A 107 -4.33 1.98 5.77
N ASP A 108 -3.28 1.77 4.98
CA ASP A 108 -2.03 2.55 5.05
C ASP A 108 -2.30 4.03 4.83
N VAL A 109 -3.09 4.35 3.80
CA VAL A 109 -3.55 5.71 3.47
C VAL A 109 -4.30 6.35 4.64
N ARG A 110 -5.23 5.62 5.27
CA ARG A 110 -5.99 6.14 6.43
C ARG A 110 -5.09 6.39 7.65
N VAL A 111 -4.17 5.48 7.97
CA VAL A 111 -3.25 5.66 9.09
C VAL A 111 -2.33 6.84 8.82
N PHE A 112 -1.78 6.92 7.60
CA PHE A 112 -0.96 8.05 7.16
C PHE A 112 -1.72 9.37 7.28
N ALA A 113 -2.96 9.46 6.79
CA ALA A 113 -3.79 10.66 6.87
C ALA A 113 -4.05 11.08 8.33
N ARG A 114 -4.50 10.14 9.16
CA ARG A 114 -4.94 10.40 10.53
C ARG A 114 -3.79 10.62 11.52
N HIS A 115 -2.58 10.22 11.18
CA HIS A 115 -1.42 10.48 12.02
C HIS A 115 -1.17 11.99 12.14
N GLY A 116 -1.10 12.48 13.37
CA GLY A 116 -0.86 13.89 13.67
C GLY A 116 0.57 14.36 13.39
N GLY A 117 0.92 15.51 13.96
CA GLY A 117 2.23 16.13 13.83
C GLY A 117 2.23 17.34 12.88
N PRO A 118 3.39 17.98 12.70
CA PRO A 118 3.53 19.15 11.83
C PRO A 118 3.13 18.84 10.38
N THR A 119 2.30 19.69 9.80
CA THR A 119 1.88 19.60 8.38
C THR A 119 3.11 19.61 7.48
N GLY A 120 3.17 18.69 6.51
CA GLY A 120 4.31 18.54 5.60
C GLY A 120 5.46 17.67 6.12
N LEU A 121 5.61 17.45 7.43
CA LEU A 121 6.72 16.67 7.98
C LEU A 121 6.73 15.22 7.48
N LYS A 122 5.56 14.57 7.43
CA LYS A 122 5.43 13.18 6.95
C LYS A 122 5.93 13.03 5.51
N ILE A 123 5.48 13.92 4.62
CA ILE A 123 5.85 13.92 3.21
C ILE A 123 7.33 14.31 3.04
N ALA A 124 7.81 15.31 3.77
CA ALA A 124 9.22 15.72 3.75
C ALA A 124 10.14 14.58 4.19
N ALA A 125 9.81 13.90 5.29
CA ALA A 125 10.58 12.75 5.78
C ALA A 125 10.58 11.60 4.76
N LEU A 126 9.43 11.29 4.14
CA LEU A 126 9.35 10.29 3.10
C LEU A 126 10.20 10.64 1.88
N HIS A 127 10.13 11.88 1.41
CA HIS A 127 10.92 12.35 0.28
C HIS A 127 12.42 12.31 0.58
N ALA A 128 12.84 12.70 1.79
CA ALA A 128 14.23 12.59 2.22
C ALA A 128 14.71 11.13 2.26
N ILE A 129 13.90 10.20 2.78
CA ILE A 129 14.24 8.77 2.80
C ILE A 129 14.30 8.18 1.39
N ASP A 130 13.38 8.54 0.50
CA ASP A 130 13.36 8.10 -0.90
C ASP A 130 14.59 8.59 -1.67
N THR A 131 14.99 9.83 -1.43
CA THR A 131 16.11 10.46 -2.15
C THR A 131 17.46 10.04 -1.62
N VAL A 132 17.68 10.12 -0.30
CA VAL A 132 19.00 9.96 0.31
C VAL A 132 19.13 8.78 1.26
N GLY A 133 18.01 8.15 1.66
CA GLY A 133 17.98 7.13 2.72
C GLY A 133 18.09 7.73 4.12
N PHE A 134 17.84 6.90 5.14
CA PHE A 134 18.06 7.27 6.54
C PHE A 134 19.20 6.43 7.10
N GLU A 135 20.38 7.03 7.31
CA GLU A 135 21.54 6.32 7.88
C GLU A 135 21.83 6.71 9.32
N HIS A 136 21.76 8.01 9.60
CA HIS A 136 22.21 8.58 10.85
C HIS A 136 21.23 9.67 11.30
N GLY A 137 20.61 9.45 12.46
CA GLY A 137 19.55 10.32 12.99
C GLY A 137 19.89 11.81 13.00
N PRO A 138 21.00 12.24 13.62
CA PRO A 138 21.40 13.65 13.65
C PRO A 138 21.62 14.28 12.26
N THR A 139 22.11 13.50 11.30
CA THR A 139 22.32 13.98 9.92
C THR A 139 20.98 14.19 9.23
N PHE A 140 20.05 13.24 9.39
CA PHE A 140 18.71 13.33 8.83
C PHE A 140 17.87 14.44 9.47
N GLU A 141 17.96 14.61 10.79
CA GLU A 141 17.37 15.73 11.51
C GLU A 141 17.89 17.09 10.99
N SER A 142 19.19 17.17 10.71
CA SER A 142 19.79 18.37 10.11
C SER A 142 19.30 18.61 8.68
N GLN A 143 19.06 17.57 7.90
CA GLN A 143 18.54 17.67 6.53
C GLN A 143 17.10 18.18 6.51
N LEU A 144 16.26 17.71 7.44
CA LEU A 144 14.85 18.12 7.55
C LEU A 144 14.65 19.43 8.35
N GLY A 145 15.72 20.00 8.92
CA GLY A 145 15.63 21.19 9.75
C GLY A 145 14.77 21.02 11.01
N THR A 146 14.55 19.78 11.47
CA THR A 146 13.63 19.43 12.56
C THR A 146 14.23 18.35 13.45
N ARG A 147 13.98 18.45 14.75
CA ARG A 147 14.52 17.53 15.78
C ARG A 147 13.43 17.08 16.74
N GLY A 148 13.64 15.90 17.34
CA GLY A 148 12.91 15.49 18.53
C GLY A 148 11.66 14.63 18.29
N SER A 149 10.71 14.70 19.23
CA SER A 149 9.56 13.77 19.34
C SER A 149 8.73 13.64 18.05
N PRO A 150 8.35 14.74 17.36
CA PRO A 150 7.46 14.63 16.20
C PRO A 150 8.07 13.83 15.05
N LEU A 151 9.38 13.97 14.80
CA LEU A 151 10.05 13.20 13.76
C LEU A 151 10.13 11.73 14.13
N ARG A 152 10.40 11.39 15.40
CA ARG A 152 10.45 10.01 15.86
C ARG A 152 9.08 9.33 15.76
N GLU A 153 8.01 10.03 16.11
CA GLU A 153 6.64 9.54 15.97
C GLU A 153 6.29 9.30 14.51
N VAL A 154 6.63 10.24 13.61
CA VAL A 154 6.46 10.07 12.16
C VAL A 154 7.23 8.85 11.67
N LEU A 155 8.51 8.69 12.01
CA LEU A 155 9.32 7.54 11.59
C LEU A 155 8.78 6.21 12.13
N ALA A 156 8.28 6.20 13.36
CA ALA A 156 7.65 5.02 13.95
C ALA A 156 6.36 4.65 13.20
N MET A 157 5.50 5.62 12.91
CA MET A 157 4.28 5.39 12.12
C MET A 157 4.61 4.90 10.71
N LEU A 158 5.53 5.56 10.01
CA LEU A 158 5.95 5.18 8.65
C LEU A 158 6.50 3.75 8.62
N THR A 159 7.23 3.35 9.67
CA THR A 159 7.70 1.96 9.83
C THR A 159 6.52 1.01 10.08
N GLY A 160 5.60 1.39 10.97
CA GLY A 160 4.44 0.58 11.34
C GLY A 160 3.46 0.28 10.20
N VAL A 161 3.31 1.20 9.23
CA VAL A 161 2.49 0.97 8.01
C VAL A 161 3.29 0.39 6.83
N GLY A 162 4.58 0.11 7.03
CA GLY A 162 5.45 -0.46 6.00
C GLY A 162 5.77 0.46 4.83
N LEU A 163 5.67 1.77 5.05
CA LEU A 163 6.19 2.76 4.11
C LEU A 163 7.73 2.75 4.14
N ILE A 164 8.32 2.59 5.31
CA ILE A 164 9.78 2.42 5.44
C ILE A 164 10.10 1.14 6.19
N VAL A 165 11.25 0.57 5.90
CA VAL A 165 11.73 -0.66 6.51
C VAL A 165 13.09 -0.46 7.14
N ALA A 166 13.34 -1.19 8.22
CA ALA A 166 14.65 -1.27 8.86
C ALA A 166 15.32 -2.58 8.43
N PRO A 167 16.50 -2.54 7.78
CA PRO A 167 17.30 -3.73 7.60
C PRO A 167 17.62 -4.38 8.95
N THR A 168 17.78 -5.70 8.95
CA THR A 168 18.06 -6.47 10.18
C THR A 168 19.29 -5.91 10.90
N TYR A 169 19.17 -5.72 12.22
CA TYR A 169 20.24 -5.18 13.06
C TYR A 169 20.74 -3.77 12.67
N SER A 170 19.93 -3.00 11.95
CA SER A 170 20.30 -1.65 11.50
C SER A 170 19.38 -0.56 12.06
N ASN A 171 19.97 0.58 12.40
CA ASN A 171 19.24 1.81 12.68
C ASN A 171 18.84 2.56 11.40
N GLN A 172 19.23 2.03 10.24
CA GLN A 172 18.88 2.62 8.96
C GLN A 172 17.38 2.46 8.66
N ARG A 173 16.85 3.35 7.81
CA ARG A 173 15.53 3.20 7.21
C ARG A 173 15.62 3.36 5.71
N LEU A 174 14.95 2.46 5.01
CA LEU A 174 14.88 2.41 3.56
C LEU A 174 13.44 2.61 3.09
N PRO A 175 13.25 3.26 1.93
CA PRO A 175 11.92 3.41 1.34
C PRO A 175 11.42 2.07 0.79
N THR A 176 10.13 1.77 0.93
CA THR A 176 9.49 0.68 0.18
C THR A 176 8.86 1.20 -1.11
N LEU A 177 8.40 0.29 -1.98
CA LEU A 177 7.62 0.65 -3.16
C LEU A 177 6.35 1.44 -2.81
N LYS A 178 5.77 1.24 -1.61
CA LYS A 178 4.62 2.02 -1.12
C LYS A 178 4.93 3.50 -1.01
N VAL A 179 6.13 3.86 -0.51
CA VAL A 179 6.56 5.26 -0.39
C VAL A 179 6.69 5.92 -1.73
N ARG A 180 7.29 5.21 -2.66
CA ARG A 180 7.48 5.71 -4.01
C ARG A 180 6.15 6.04 -4.67
N PHE A 181 5.23 5.07 -4.63
CA PHE A 181 3.89 5.28 -5.15
C PHE A 181 3.15 6.41 -4.42
N LEU A 182 3.25 6.50 -3.10
CA LEU A 182 2.62 7.58 -2.33
C LEU A 182 3.19 8.97 -2.70
N LEU A 183 4.50 9.08 -2.93
CA LEU A 183 5.14 10.33 -3.36
C LEU A 183 4.76 10.68 -4.80
N ASP A 184 4.72 9.71 -5.70
CA ASP A 184 4.29 9.91 -7.09
C ASP A 184 2.81 10.33 -7.15
N LEU A 185 1.96 9.70 -6.34
CA LEU A 185 0.56 10.08 -6.16
C LEU A 185 0.43 11.49 -5.59
N ALA A 186 1.26 11.86 -4.60
CA ALA A 186 1.26 13.20 -4.03
C ALA A 186 1.63 14.27 -5.06
N ARG A 187 2.59 13.98 -5.95
CA ARG A 187 2.95 14.85 -7.08
C ARG A 187 1.82 14.96 -8.08
N LEU A 188 1.23 13.83 -8.47
CA LEU A 188 0.12 13.78 -9.41
C LEU A 188 -1.10 14.58 -8.91
N LEU A 189 -1.51 14.35 -7.65
CA LEU A 189 -2.59 15.11 -7.00
C LEU A 189 -2.32 16.61 -7.03
N THR A 190 -1.10 17.01 -6.67
CA THR A 190 -0.70 18.43 -6.63
C THR A 190 -0.69 19.04 -8.04
N PHE A 191 -0.21 18.30 -9.03
CA PHE A 191 -0.14 18.73 -10.42
C PHE A 191 -1.53 18.85 -11.06
N GLU A 192 -2.34 17.79 -11.02
CA GLU A 192 -3.69 17.79 -11.61
C GLU A 192 -4.55 18.86 -10.97
N ARG A 193 -4.43 19.06 -9.66
CA ARG A 193 -5.15 20.14 -8.97
C ARG A 193 -4.80 21.53 -9.49
N ALA A 194 -3.55 21.73 -9.89
CA ALA A 194 -3.05 23.01 -10.40
C ALA A 194 -3.33 23.22 -11.89
N THR A 195 -3.59 22.16 -12.65
CA THR A 195 -3.60 22.20 -14.13
C THR A 195 -4.94 21.82 -14.75
N LEU A 196 -5.74 21.01 -14.08
CA LEU A 196 -7.02 20.50 -14.58
C LEU A 196 -8.21 21.17 -13.86
N THR A 197 -9.40 20.93 -14.40
CA THR A 197 -10.68 21.37 -13.81
C THR A 197 -11.40 20.26 -13.03
N ASP A 198 -10.92 19.02 -13.15
CA ASP A 198 -11.33 17.85 -12.37
C ASP A 198 -10.17 16.83 -12.36
N TRP A 199 -10.27 15.79 -11.53
CA TRP A 199 -9.33 14.66 -11.56
C TRP A 199 -9.42 13.90 -12.88
N SER A 200 -8.29 13.35 -13.34
CA SER A 200 -8.30 12.39 -14.45
C SER A 200 -9.05 11.11 -14.08
N ASP A 201 -9.55 10.39 -15.09
CA ASP A 201 -10.20 9.08 -14.89
C ASP A 201 -9.27 8.08 -14.20
N GLU A 202 -7.98 8.13 -14.53
CA GLU A 202 -6.94 7.29 -13.91
C GLU A 202 -6.77 7.62 -12.43
N LEU A 203 -6.61 8.90 -12.09
CA LEU A 203 -6.46 9.31 -10.70
C LEU A 203 -7.73 9.00 -9.90
N THR A 204 -8.91 9.21 -10.47
CA THR A 204 -10.20 8.86 -9.86
C THR A 204 -10.25 7.37 -9.51
N PHE A 205 -9.83 6.50 -10.43
CA PHE A 205 -9.78 5.06 -10.20
C PHE A 205 -8.78 4.69 -9.09
N ILE A 206 -7.60 5.31 -9.07
CA ILE A 206 -6.58 5.11 -8.02
C ILE A 206 -7.14 5.52 -6.66
N LEU A 207 -7.76 6.69 -6.54
CA LEU A 207 -8.33 7.19 -5.28
C LEU A 207 -9.42 6.27 -4.75
N GLN A 208 -10.34 5.82 -5.61
CA GLN A 208 -11.39 4.86 -5.23
C GLN A 208 -10.79 3.55 -4.72
N HIS A 209 -9.75 3.03 -5.38
CA HIS A 209 -9.08 1.81 -4.92
C HIS A 209 -8.40 2.00 -3.55
N LEU A 210 -7.82 3.16 -3.30
CA LEU A 210 -7.24 3.52 -2.01
C LEU A 210 -8.29 3.88 -0.95
N GLY A 211 -9.58 3.75 -1.25
CA GLY A 211 -10.67 4.09 -0.33
C GLY A 211 -10.74 5.57 0.00
N VAL A 212 -10.29 6.43 -0.93
CA VAL A 212 -10.37 7.89 -0.87
C VAL A 212 -11.53 8.32 -1.74
N ASP A 213 -12.38 9.20 -1.21
CA ASP A 213 -13.47 9.80 -1.98
C ASP A 213 -12.87 10.71 -3.06
N PRO A 214 -13.13 10.53 -4.36
CA PRO A 214 -12.63 11.45 -5.39
C PRO A 214 -13.09 12.90 -5.21
N ALA A 215 -14.17 13.17 -4.48
CA ALA A 215 -14.56 14.54 -4.14
C ALA A 215 -13.60 15.23 -3.15
N ASP A 216 -12.83 14.45 -2.40
CA ASP A 216 -11.77 14.89 -1.49
C ASP A 216 -10.70 15.70 -2.24
N GLY A 217 -10.23 16.80 -1.65
CA GLY A 217 -9.19 17.64 -2.23
C GLY A 217 -9.63 18.58 -3.35
N TRP A 218 -10.65 18.19 -4.15
CA TRP A 218 -11.16 19.05 -5.21
C TRP A 218 -12.03 20.18 -4.66
N GLN A 219 -13.10 19.83 -3.94
CA GLN A 219 -14.09 20.79 -3.43
C GLN A 219 -13.56 21.61 -2.24
N GLU A 220 -12.79 20.97 -1.36
CA GLU A 220 -12.39 21.54 -0.06
C GLU A 220 -11.41 22.72 -0.17
N LEU A 221 -10.57 22.74 -1.21
CA LEU A 221 -9.62 23.84 -1.45
C LEU A 221 -10.28 25.07 -2.08
N PHE A 222 -11.47 24.94 -2.69
CA PHE A 222 -12.22 26.07 -3.24
C PHE A 222 -13.05 26.80 -2.17
N ASP A 223 -13.57 26.11 -1.17
CA ASP A 223 -14.53 26.65 -0.20
C ASP A 223 -13.92 27.29 1.06
N GLY A 224 -12.59 27.41 1.14
CA GLY A 224 -11.90 28.03 2.28
C GLY A 224 -12.07 27.30 3.62
N LYS A 225 -12.75 26.15 3.63
CA LYS A 225 -12.90 25.24 4.77
C LYS A 225 -12.02 24.02 4.53
N VAL A 226 -10.95 23.91 5.30
CA VAL A 226 -10.11 22.71 5.32
C VAL A 226 -10.90 21.60 6.03
N HIS A 227 -11.66 20.83 5.26
CA HIS A 227 -12.10 19.52 5.70
C HIS A 227 -10.89 18.56 5.64
N LYS A 228 -10.85 17.59 6.55
CA LYS A 228 -9.71 16.67 6.71
C LYS A 228 -9.91 15.45 5.82
N GLY A 229 -9.57 15.60 4.55
CA GLY A 229 -9.51 14.51 3.59
C GLY A 229 -8.06 14.11 3.28
N PHE A 230 -7.84 12.88 2.81
CA PHE A 230 -6.51 12.42 2.45
C PHE A 230 -5.93 13.20 1.28
N ALA A 231 -6.72 13.44 0.22
CA ALA A 231 -6.23 14.14 -0.96
C ALA A 231 -5.90 15.61 -0.63
N SER A 232 -6.78 16.31 0.09
CA SER A 232 -6.50 17.68 0.56
C SER A 232 -5.28 17.72 1.49
N ASP A 233 -5.19 16.82 2.47
CA ASP A 233 -4.07 16.77 3.41
C ASP A 233 -2.73 16.50 2.72
N VAL A 234 -2.71 15.63 1.70
CA VAL A 234 -1.50 15.33 0.91
C VAL A 234 -1.06 16.55 0.10
N ILE A 235 -1.98 17.20 -0.63
CA ILE A 235 -1.67 18.40 -1.44
C ILE A 235 -1.14 19.52 -0.55
N ILE A 236 -1.78 19.75 0.61
CA ILE A 236 -1.32 20.74 1.58
C ILE A 236 0.06 20.31 2.12
N SER A 237 0.24 19.05 2.51
CA SER A 237 1.51 18.56 3.03
C SER A 237 2.66 18.68 2.03
N VAL A 238 2.41 18.50 0.73
CA VAL A 238 3.43 18.73 -0.32
C VAL A 238 3.89 20.18 -0.31
N LYS A 239 2.98 21.15 -0.23
CA LYS A 239 3.33 22.58 -0.13
C LYS A 239 4.12 22.90 1.15
N PHE A 240 3.70 22.33 2.27
CA PHE A 240 4.35 22.57 3.57
C PHE A 240 5.65 21.79 3.77
N ALA A 241 5.98 20.83 2.90
CA ALA A 241 7.25 20.10 2.94
C ALA A 241 8.46 21.03 2.73
N GLU A 242 8.27 22.15 2.01
CA GLU A 242 9.30 23.17 1.80
C GLU A 242 9.81 23.80 3.12
N ASN A 243 8.95 23.87 4.14
CA ASN A 243 9.35 24.35 5.48
C ASN A 243 10.38 23.43 6.15
N PHE A 244 10.53 22.20 5.65
CA PHE A 244 11.52 21.22 6.07
C PHE A 244 12.64 21.06 5.03
N GLY A 245 12.78 22.01 4.10
CA GLY A 245 13.81 22.01 3.07
C GLY A 245 13.59 21.01 1.94
N MET A 246 12.39 20.45 1.81
CA MET A 246 12.08 19.40 0.82
C MET A 246 11.14 19.91 -0.26
N ASN A 247 11.63 20.02 -1.50
CA ASN A 247 10.79 20.30 -2.66
C ASN A 247 10.36 18.98 -3.33
N VAL A 248 9.18 18.49 -2.96
CA VAL A 248 8.64 17.23 -3.47
C VAL A 248 8.30 17.31 -4.96
N MET A 249 7.97 18.52 -5.45
CA MET A 249 7.64 18.80 -6.84
C MET A 249 8.87 19.10 -7.70
N ASP A 250 10.09 18.94 -7.16
CA ASP A 250 11.31 19.16 -7.93
C ASP A 250 11.34 18.27 -9.18
N GLY A 251 11.69 18.89 -10.31
CA GLY A 251 11.66 18.25 -11.64
C GLY A 251 10.28 18.04 -12.26
N VAL A 252 9.18 18.40 -11.59
CA VAL A 252 7.81 18.33 -12.14
C VAL A 252 7.41 19.69 -12.71
N SER A 253 7.05 19.73 -14.00
CA SER A 253 6.57 20.96 -14.64
C SER A 253 5.46 20.70 -15.64
N ALA A 254 4.71 21.74 -16.02
CA ALA A 254 3.69 21.63 -17.08
C ALA A 254 4.29 21.15 -18.42
N SER A 255 5.54 21.48 -18.70
CA SER A 255 6.28 21.06 -19.90
C SER A 255 6.92 19.67 -19.80
N ASP A 256 7.10 19.14 -18.58
CA ASP A 256 7.72 17.84 -18.32
C ASP A 256 7.07 17.21 -17.07
N PRO A 257 5.86 16.61 -17.22
CA PRO A 257 5.10 16.04 -16.11
C PRO A 257 5.65 14.66 -15.71
N ARG A 258 6.89 14.64 -15.19
CA ARG A 258 7.50 13.40 -14.66
C ARG A 258 7.11 13.20 -13.20
N PHE A 259 6.02 12.50 -12.98
CA PHE A 259 5.56 12.18 -11.62
C PHE A 259 6.33 11.03 -10.99
N TYR A 260 6.84 10.12 -11.82
CA TYR A 260 7.51 8.90 -11.37
C TYR A 260 8.94 9.19 -10.91
N SER A 261 9.22 8.99 -9.62
CA SER A 261 10.61 9.02 -9.15
C SER A 261 11.38 7.87 -9.82
N MET A 262 12.64 8.05 -10.23
CA MET A 262 13.48 6.92 -10.63
C MET A 262 14.03 6.25 -9.37
N PHE A 263 13.53 5.06 -9.02
CA PHE A 263 14.08 4.27 -7.92
C PHE A 263 15.45 3.79 -8.32
N ASN A 264 16.45 4.45 -7.78
CA ASN A 264 17.82 4.06 -7.95
C ASN A 264 18.14 2.95 -6.94
N ALA A 265 17.62 1.74 -7.20
CA ALA A 265 17.86 0.56 -6.37
C ALA A 265 19.36 0.38 -6.09
N ASN A 266 20.21 0.63 -7.09
CA ASN A 266 21.67 0.50 -7.00
C ASN A 266 22.27 1.38 -5.89
N ARG A 267 21.64 2.52 -5.56
CA ARG A 267 22.06 3.38 -4.44
C ARG A 267 21.91 2.68 -3.10
N PHE A 268 20.87 1.88 -2.92
CA PHE A 268 20.57 1.17 -1.68
C PHE A 268 21.09 -0.27 -1.66
N LEU A 269 21.60 -0.76 -2.78
CA LEU A 269 22.17 -2.12 -2.92
C LEU A 269 23.70 -2.17 -2.74
N THR A 270 24.35 -1.04 -2.41
CA THR A 270 25.81 -0.95 -2.28
C THR A 270 26.25 -0.47 -0.90
N GLY A 271 27.42 -0.95 -0.46
CA GLY A 271 28.14 -0.41 0.70
C GLY A 271 27.43 -0.60 2.05
N CYS A 272 26.81 0.48 2.53
CA CYS A 272 26.37 0.66 3.93
C CYS A 272 25.03 -0.01 4.29
N TYR A 273 24.27 -0.49 3.31
CA TYR A 273 22.94 -1.05 3.47
C TYR A 273 22.94 -2.58 3.22
N MET A 274 23.78 -3.31 3.95
CA MET A 274 23.77 -4.79 3.87
C MET A 274 22.38 -5.33 4.22
N ASP A 275 21.94 -6.39 3.53
CA ASP A 275 20.59 -6.99 3.60
C ASP A 275 19.40 -6.13 3.11
N ALA A 276 19.67 -4.95 2.52
CA ALA A 276 18.65 -4.08 1.96
C ALA A 276 17.87 -4.67 0.78
N SER A 277 18.49 -5.54 -0.02
CA SER A 277 17.80 -6.17 -1.15
C SER A 277 16.58 -6.96 -0.71
N ALA A 278 16.69 -7.71 0.39
CA ALA A 278 15.55 -8.39 0.98
C ALA A 278 14.50 -7.38 1.47
N ALA A 279 14.90 -6.36 2.22
CA ALA A 279 13.97 -5.39 2.82
C ALA A 279 13.27 -4.48 1.79
N LEU A 280 13.91 -4.10 0.69
CA LEU A 280 13.36 -3.21 -0.35
C LEU A 280 12.24 -3.89 -1.16
N TRP A 281 12.31 -5.22 -1.29
CA TRP A 281 11.36 -6.02 -2.07
C TRP A 281 10.42 -6.85 -1.18
N HIS A 282 10.68 -6.96 0.12
CA HIS A 282 9.82 -7.64 1.09
C HIS A 282 8.99 -6.64 1.88
N ASP A 283 7.69 -6.91 1.95
CA ASP A 283 6.77 -6.21 2.83
C ASP A 283 7.19 -6.48 4.30
N PRO A 284 7.11 -5.52 5.24
CA PRO A 284 7.22 -5.84 6.65
C PRO A 284 6.20 -6.90 7.11
N GLU A 285 5.05 -7.05 6.44
CA GLU A 285 4.16 -8.21 6.67
C GLU A 285 4.78 -9.55 6.25
N ASP A 286 5.71 -9.55 5.28
CA ASP A 286 6.51 -10.70 4.87
C ASP A 286 7.73 -10.95 5.80
N ILE A 287 8.08 -9.99 6.67
CA ILE A 287 9.18 -10.06 7.65
C ILE A 287 8.66 -10.36 9.07
N ALA A 288 7.46 -9.88 9.42
CA ALA A 288 6.76 -10.22 10.67
C ALA A 288 6.49 -11.73 10.81
N SER A 289 6.68 -12.51 9.74
CA SER A 289 6.67 -13.97 9.72
C SER A 289 7.96 -14.65 10.22
N PHE A 290 8.97 -13.90 10.70
CA PHE A 290 10.24 -14.44 11.20
C PHE A 290 10.65 -13.99 12.61
N ALA A 291 9.74 -13.37 13.39
CA ALA A 291 9.96 -13.02 14.79
C ALA A 291 8.99 -13.76 15.71
#